data_AF-A0A444UPX4-F1
#
_entry.id   AF-A0A444UPX4-F1
#
_cell.length_a   1.000
_cell.length_b   1.000
_cell.length_c   1.000
_cell.angle_alpha   90.00
_cell.angle_beta   90.00
_cell.angle_gamma   90.00
#
_symmetry.space_group_name_H-M   'P 1'
#
loop_
_entity.id
_entity.type
_entity.pdbx_description
1 polymer ?
#
loop_
_entity_poly.entity_id
_entity_poly.type
_entity_poly.pdbx_seq_one_letter_code
_entity_poly.pdbx_strand_id
1 'polypeptide(L)'
;MPATSEINASARASEVNAKEQKEAYKAEKNFTMFCDEQGYLDQVEYVMKHGFRKGDRTGTGVVSVFGSQARYSLRGKGSTNAKELSAKGVKIWDANGSREFLDRSGFTSREEGDLGPVYGFQWRHFGAEYKDMNTDYTRQGDDQLQKVIDAIKTNPEDRRIIMCAWNPKDLPQMALPPCHALCQFYVCNGELSCQLYQRSGDMGLGVPFNIASYALLTYMIAHITGLKLQREPRPFPKLKILRKVNSIDDFKAEDFEIIEYNPHPAIKMQMAV
;
A
#
# COMPACT_ATOMS: atom_id res chain seq x y z
N MET A 1 -12.28 24.51 24.32
CA MET A 1 -11.79 25.88 24.10
C MET A 1 -11.14 25.92 22.73
N PRO A 2 -11.58 26.77 21.78
CA PRO A 2 -10.85 27.00 20.54
C PRO A 2 -9.92 28.22 20.69
N ALA A 3 -8.70 28.13 20.19
CA ALA A 3 -7.81 29.27 19.96
C ALA A 3 -7.03 28.95 18.67
N THR A 4 -7.46 29.43 17.50
CA THR A 4 -7.04 30.68 16.84
C THR A 4 -5.54 30.95 16.92
N SER A 5 -4.89 30.90 15.76
CA SER A 5 -3.81 31.84 15.44
C SER A 5 -3.95 32.24 13.97
N GLU A 6 -4.54 33.42 13.76
CA GLU A 6 -4.38 34.18 12.53
C GLU A 6 -2.96 34.75 12.54
N ILE A 7 -2.21 34.58 11.45
CA ILE A 7 -1.02 35.37 11.16
C ILE A 7 -1.31 36.15 9.89
N ASN A 8 -1.50 37.44 10.06
CA ASN A 8 -1.47 38.44 9.00
C ASN A 8 -0.07 38.48 8.36
N ALA A 9 -0.01 38.37 7.03
CA ALA A 9 1.06 38.94 6.25
C ALA A 9 0.47 39.48 4.94
N SER A 10 0.11 40.77 4.95
CA SER A 10 -0.21 41.52 3.75
C SER A 10 1.05 41.89 2.97
N ALA A 11 0.87 42.01 1.66
CA ALA A 11 1.68 42.72 0.66
C ALA A 11 2.84 41.97 -0.01
N ARG A 12 2.58 41.47 -1.22
CA ARG A 12 2.87 42.20 -2.48
C ARG A 12 2.34 41.38 -3.65
N ALA A 13 1.35 41.93 -4.35
CA ALA A 13 0.97 41.47 -5.67
C ALA A 13 2.06 41.91 -6.66
N SER A 14 2.72 40.95 -7.31
CA SER A 14 3.51 41.18 -8.50
C SER A 14 2.86 40.41 -9.65
N GLU A 15 2.48 41.14 -10.69
CA GLU A 15 1.82 40.66 -11.90
C GLU A 15 2.65 39.54 -12.55
N VAL A 16 2.15 38.30 -12.47
CA VAL A 16 2.67 37.18 -13.24
C VAL A 16 1.87 37.10 -14.54
N ASN A 17 2.59 37.09 -15.66
CA ASN A 17 2.06 37.13 -17.01
C ASN A 17 1.17 35.90 -17.29
N ALA A 18 -0.06 36.12 -17.77
CA ALA A 18 -1.05 35.07 -18.05
C ALA A 18 -0.56 34.00 -19.06
N LYS A 19 0.49 34.29 -19.83
CA LYS A 19 1.17 33.32 -20.71
C LYS A 19 2.03 32.31 -19.95
N GLU A 20 2.73 32.75 -18.90
CA GLU A 20 3.55 31.89 -18.03
C GLU A 20 2.66 31.01 -17.14
N GLN A 21 1.51 31.52 -16.69
CA GLN A 21 0.50 30.68 -16.03
C GLN A 21 -0.06 29.60 -16.98
N LYS A 22 -0.27 29.92 -18.27
CA LYS A 22 -0.75 28.94 -19.27
C LYS A 22 0.28 27.87 -19.63
N GLU A 23 1.57 28.18 -19.59
CA GLU A 23 2.65 27.20 -19.81
C GLU A 23 2.97 26.40 -18.54
N ALA A 24 2.89 27.00 -17.35
CA ALA A 24 2.96 26.29 -16.07
C ALA A 24 1.78 25.30 -15.89
N TYR A 25 0.59 25.67 -16.36
CA TYR A 25 -0.58 24.77 -16.38
C TYR A 25 -0.45 23.62 -17.40
N LYS A 26 0.57 23.63 -18.26
CA LYS A 26 0.77 22.63 -19.32
C LYS A 26 1.82 21.56 -18.99
N ALA A 27 2.33 21.52 -17.75
CA ALA A 27 3.28 20.50 -17.32
C ALA A 27 2.99 19.93 -15.91
N GLU A 28 1.77 20.07 -15.38
CA GLU A 28 1.34 19.21 -14.28
C GLU A 28 1.08 17.81 -14.84
N LYS A 29 2.07 16.92 -14.70
CA LYS A 29 1.83 15.48 -14.71
C LYS A 29 0.70 15.23 -13.72
N ASN A 30 -0.50 14.95 -14.22
CA ASN A 30 -1.62 14.52 -13.40
C ASN A 30 -1.12 13.37 -12.51
N PHE A 31 -1.10 13.58 -11.20
CA PHE A 31 -0.86 12.52 -10.24
C PHE A 31 -2.05 11.55 -10.36
N THR A 32 -1.91 10.55 -11.23
CA THR A 32 -2.96 9.57 -11.45
C THR A 32 -3.14 8.77 -10.18
N MET A 33 -4.38 8.58 -9.75
CA MET A 33 -4.74 7.82 -8.55
C MET A 33 -4.28 6.34 -8.59
N PHE A 34 -3.74 5.88 -9.71
CA PHE A 34 -3.10 4.59 -9.90
C PHE A 34 -1.63 4.82 -10.26
N CYS A 35 -0.75 4.22 -9.48
CA CYS A 35 0.68 4.16 -9.70
C CYS A 35 1.01 2.77 -10.22
N ASP A 36 1.35 2.66 -11.49
CA ASP A 36 2.17 1.57 -11.99
C ASP A 36 3.66 1.89 -11.70
N GLU A 37 4.59 1.34 -12.46
CA GLU A 37 6.01 1.66 -12.33
C GLU A 37 6.28 3.18 -12.41
N GLN A 38 5.55 3.90 -13.27
CA GLN A 38 5.72 5.34 -13.42
C GLN A 38 5.35 6.09 -12.15
N GLY A 39 4.31 5.65 -11.44
CA GLY A 39 3.92 6.28 -10.18
C GLY A 39 4.93 6.03 -9.04
N TYR A 40 5.63 4.89 -9.04
CA TYR A 40 6.78 4.68 -8.15
C TYR A 40 7.94 5.62 -8.51
N LEU A 41 8.27 5.74 -9.80
CA LEU A 41 9.34 6.64 -10.27
C LEU A 41 9.03 8.11 -9.99
N ASP A 42 7.78 8.53 -10.17
CA ASP A 42 7.32 9.88 -9.85
C ASP A 42 7.45 10.16 -8.34
N GLN A 43 7.22 9.15 -7.49
CA GLN A 43 7.44 9.25 -6.04
C GLN A 43 8.93 9.38 -5.69
N VAL A 44 9.81 8.63 -6.37
CA VAL A 44 11.27 8.79 -6.23
C VAL A 44 11.71 10.19 -6.64
N GLU A 45 11.25 10.66 -7.80
CA GLU A 45 11.54 12.01 -8.31
C GLU A 45 11.06 13.09 -7.34
N TYR A 46 9.86 12.93 -6.78
CA TYR A 46 9.31 13.83 -5.78
C TYR A 46 10.19 13.89 -4.52
N VAL A 47 10.63 12.74 -3.99
CA VAL A 47 11.54 12.69 -2.84
C VAL A 47 12.84 13.41 -3.15
N MET A 48 13.41 13.20 -4.34
CA MET A 48 14.67 13.84 -4.73
C MET A 48 14.54 15.36 -4.88
N LYS A 49 13.39 15.85 -5.37
CA LYS A 49 13.14 17.28 -5.60
C LYS A 49 12.72 18.04 -4.34
N HIS A 50 11.90 17.42 -3.49
CA HIS A 50 11.22 18.10 -2.39
C HIS A 50 11.59 17.57 -1.00
N GLY A 51 12.37 16.49 -0.93
CA GLY A 51 12.77 15.88 0.33
C GLY A 51 13.79 16.69 1.11
N PHE A 52 13.75 16.53 2.42
CA PHE A 52 14.72 17.14 3.33
C PHE A 52 15.86 16.16 3.59
N ARG A 53 17.10 16.67 3.52
CA ARG A 53 18.28 15.93 3.95
C ARG A 53 18.28 15.77 5.47
N LYS A 54 18.53 14.54 5.94
CA LYS A 54 18.60 14.20 7.36
C LYS A 54 19.72 13.19 7.59
N GLY A 55 20.32 13.22 8.77
CA GLY A 55 21.11 12.08 9.25
C GLY A 55 20.21 10.88 9.55
N ASP A 56 20.80 9.70 9.63
CA ASP A 56 20.10 8.47 9.98
C ASP A 56 20.99 7.57 10.83
N ARG A 57 20.41 6.51 11.41
CA ARG A 57 21.14 5.58 12.29
C ARG A 57 22.29 4.83 11.60
N THR A 58 22.30 4.75 10.27
CA THR A 58 23.35 4.07 9.49
C THR A 58 24.53 4.97 9.14
N GLY A 59 24.38 6.30 9.30
CA GLY A 59 25.43 7.27 9.01
C GLY A 59 25.60 7.60 7.52
N THR A 60 24.74 7.06 6.65
CA THR A 60 24.77 7.36 5.20
C THR A 60 24.02 8.65 4.85
N GLY A 61 23.07 9.05 5.69
CA GLY A 61 22.19 10.19 5.45
C GLY A 61 21.11 9.87 4.42
N VAL A 62 19.97 10.54 4.53
CA VAL A 62 18.80 10.30 3.67
C VAL A 62 18.21 11.59 3.16
N VAL A 63 17.57 11.53 1.98
CA VAL A 63 16.62 12.55 1.51
C VAL A 63 15.23 11.99 1.77
N SER A 64 14.39 12.70 2.52
CA SER A 64 13.13 12.15 3.03
C SER A 64 11.96 13.11 2.91
N VAL A 65 10.79 12.54 2.64
CA VAL A 65 9.46 13.17 2.77
C VAL A 65 8.63 12.37 3.78
N PHE A 66 7.57 12.96 4.32
CA PHE A 66 6.68 12.30 5.27
C PHE A 66 5.25 12.26 4.72
N GLY A 67 4.55 11.14 4.86
CA GLY A 67 3.15 11.01 4.46
C GLY A 67 2.92 10.83 2.96
N SER A 68 3.70 9.98 2.29
CA SER A 68 3.48 9.66 0.88
C SER A 68 2.56 8.45 0.71
N GLN A 69 1.74 8.45 -0.35
CA GLN A 69 0.80 7.37 -0.67
C GLN A 69 0.96 6.94 -2.13
N ALA A 70 0.92 5.63 -2.36
CA ALA A 70 0.88 5.03 -3.68
C ALA A 70 -0.24 3.98 -3.75
N ARG A 71 -0.76 3.72 -4.95
CA ARG A 71 -1.78 2.69 -5.21
C ARG A 71 -1.36 1.86 -6.41
N TYR A 72 -1.09 0.58 -6.20
CA TYR A 72 -0.68 -0.33 -7.27
C TYR A 72 -1.85 -1.19 -7.71
N SER A 73 -2.11 -1.22 -9.01
CA SER A 73 -3.02 -2.22 -9.59
C SER A 73 -2.29 -3.55 -9.64
N LEU A 74 -2.83 -4.57 -8.97
CA LEU A 74 -2.29 -5.94 -9.04
C LEU A 74 -2.74 -6.69 -10.31
N ARG A 75 -3.25 -5.95 -11.30
CA ARG A 75 -3.72 -6.51 -12.56
C ARG A 75 -2.55 -6.66 -13.51
N GLY A 76 -2.16 -7.91 -13.75
CA GLY A 76 -1.04 -8.31 -14.56
C GLY A 76 -0.69 -9.76 -14.24
N LYS A 77 -0.15 -10.51 -15.20
CA LYS A 77 0.29 -11.89 -14.94
C LYS A 77 1.56 -11.85 -14.07
N GLY A 78 1.39 -12.04 -12.76
CA GLY A 78 2.50 -12.37 -11.87
C GLY A 78 3.01 -13.77 -12.19
N SER A 79 4.21 -13.88 -12.80
CA SER A 79 4.88 -15.16 -12.95
C SER A 79 5.29 -15.69 -11.58
N THR A 80 4.90 -16.92 -11.26
CA THR A 80 5.15 -17.61 -9.99
C THR A 80 6.28 -18.64 -10.08
N ASN A 81 7.15 -18.53 -11.09
CA ASN A 81 8.23 -19.48 -11.33
C ASN A 81 9.39 -19.33 -10.31
N ALA A 82 9.38 -20.14 -9.26
CA ALA A 82 10.40 -20.16 -8.22
C ALA A 82 11.82 -20.48 -8.74
N LYS A 83 11.98 -21.12 -9.91
CA LYS A 83 13.30 -21.40 -10.50
C LYS A 83 14.02 -20.14 -11.00
N GLU A 84 13.30 -19.06 -11.31
CA GLU A 84 13.87 -17.76 -11.72
C GLU A 84 14.37 -16.90 -10.54
N LEU A 85 13.79 -17.09 -9.36
CA LEU A 85 14.21 -16.42 -8.12
C LEU A 85 15.38 -17.17 -7.46
N SER A 86 15.36 -18.51 -7.48
CA SER A 86 16.49 -19.34 -7.00
C SER A 86 17.74 -19.23 -7.87
N ALA A 87 17.60 -18.97 -9.19
CA ALA A 87 18.74 -18.71 -10.08
C ALA A 87 19.45 -17.35 -9.80
N LYS A 88 18.89 -16.48 -8.94
CA LYS A 88 19.38 -15.10 -8.69
C LYS A 88 19.94 -14.87 -7.27
N GLY A 89 20.04 -15.90 -6.42
CA GLY A 89 20.81 -15.85 -5.17
C GLY A 89 20.39 -14.77 -4.15
N VAL A 90 19.09 -14.64 -3.86
CA VAL A 90 18.53 -13.59 -3.00
C VAL A 90 18.93 -13.76 -1.51
N LYS A 91 19.59 -12.73 -0.91
CA LYS A 91 20.30 -12.72 0.41
C LYS A 91 19.92 -11.57 1.36
N ILE A 92 18.67 -11.11 1.28
CA ILE A 92 18.20 -9.82 1.84
C ILE A 92 18.15 -9.73 3.38
N TRP A 93 18.37 -10.83 4.11
CA TRP A 93 18.39 -10.83 5.58
C TRP A 93 19.75 -11.15 6.21
N ASP A 94 20.73 -11.58 5.41
CA ASP A 94 22.03 -12.06 5.88
C ASP A 94 22.75 -10.98 6.71
N ALA A 95 22.71 -9.72 6.26
CA ALA A 95 23.35 -8.60 6.96
C ALA A 95 22.68 -8.28 8.31
N ASN A 96 21.37 -8.48 8.44
CA ASN A 96 20.61 -8.20 9.66
C ASN A 96 20.60 -9.37 10.65
N GLY A 97 21.04 -10.56 10.23
CA GLY A 97 21.20 -11.74 11.08
C GLY A 97 22.64 -12.01 11.53
N SER A 98 23.64 -11.30 10.99
CA SER A 98 25.06 -11.48 11.34
C SER A 98 25.35 -11.23 12.82
N ARG A 99 26.35 -11.92 13.37
CA ARG A 99 26.82 -11.78 14.76
C ARG A 99 27.15 -10.33 15.09
N GLU A 100 27.87 -9.64 14.20
CA GLU A 100 28.27 -8.24 14.38
C GLU A 100 27.07 -7.29 14.45
N PHE A 101 26.02 -7.53 13.65
CA PHE A 101 24.81 -6.72 13.67
C PHE A 101 24.00 -6.93 14.95
N LEU A 102 23.87 -8.18 15.39
CA LEU A 102 23.14 -8.54 16.61
C LEU A 102 23.82 -7.96 17.86
N ASP A 103 25.15 -8.05 17.95
CA ASP A 103 25.91 -7.53 19.10
C ASP A 103 25.83 -6.00 19.19
N ARG A 104 26.01 -5.30 18.06
CA ARG A 104 25.86 -3.83 18.02
C ARG A 104 24.45 -3.37 18.37
N SER A 105 23.45 -4.22 18.13
CA SER A 105 22.05 -3.96 18.46
C SER A 105 21.67 -4.37 19.88
N GLY A 106 22.63 -4.87 20.69
CA GLY A 106 22.44 -5.23 22.09
C GLY A 106 22.00 -6.69 22.35
N PHE A 107 22.00 -7.55 21.33
CA PHE A 107 21.51 -8.93 21.40
C PHE A 107 22.64 -9.96 21.57
N THR A 108 23.47 -9.79 22.60
CA THR A 108 24.71 -10.57 22.80
C THR A 108 24.50 -12.05 23.14
N SER A 109 23.31 -12.43 23.65
CA SER A 109 22.99 -13.81 24.03
C SER A 109 22.26 -14.61 22.95
N ARG A 110 21.96 -14.02 21.79
CA ARG A 110 21.21 -14.68 20.71
C ARG A 110 22.10 -15.49 19.80
N GLU A 111 21.58 -16.55 19.22
CA GLU A 111 22.24 -17.27 18.13
C GLU A 111 22.32 -16.39 16.87
N GLU A 112 23.32 -16.61 16.02
CA GLU A 112 23.38 -15.96 14.71
C GLU A 112 22.17 -16.37 13.85
N GLY A 113 21.56 -15.40 13.16
CA GLY A 113 20.31 -15.63 12.41
C GLY A 113 19.02 -15.53 13.23
N ASP A 114 19.08 -15.48 14.57
CA ASP A 114 17.91 -15.21 15.40
C ASP A 114 17.53 -13.72 15.36
N LEU A 115 16.55 -13.40 14.51
CA LEU A 115 16.04 -12.04 14.33
C LEU A 115 15.06 -11.61 15.45
N GLY A 116 14.68 -12.51 16.36
CA GLY A 116 13.63 -12.30 17.34
C GLY A 116 12.21 -12.40 16.78
N PRO A 117 11.20 -11.91 17.53
CA PRO A 117 9.78 -12.01 17.18
C PRO A 117 9.37 -10.99 16.10
N VAL A 118 9.97 -11.08 14.90
CA VAL A 118 9.71 -10.19 13.76
C VAL A 118 8.40 -10.55 13.02
N TYR A 119 8.23 -10.13 11.76
CA TYR A 119 6.96 -10.19 11.02
C TYR A 119 6.21 -11.52 11.11
N GLY A 120 6.85 -12.64 10.74
CA GLY A 120 6.20 -13.95 10.72
C GLY A 120 5.70 -14.39 12.09
N PHE A 121 6.48 -14.13 13.14
CA PHE A 121 6.07 -14.40 14.52
C PHE A 121 4.85 -13.57 14.90
N GLN A 122 4.87 -12.26 14.63
CA GLN A 122 3.72 -11.41 14.91
C GLN A 122 2.48 -11.81 14.10
N TRP A 123 2.62 -12.31 12.87
CA TRP A 123 1.48 -12.70 12.05
C TRP A 123 0.79 -13.99 12.52
N ARG A 124 1.55 -14.92 13.11
CA ARG A 124 1.06 -16.28 13.46
C ARG A 124 0.94 -16.53 14.96
N HIS A 125 1.66 -15.75 15.77
CA HIS A 125 1.85 -15.94 17.21
C HIS A 125 1.80 -14.61 17.97
N PHE A 126 0.98 -13.65 17.52
CA PHE A 126 0.94 -12.31 18.13
C PHE A 126 0.67 -12.40 19.64
N GLY A 127 1.49 -11.73 20.44
CA GLY A 127 1.37 -11.70 21.89
C GLY A 127 1.89 -12.95 22.63
N ALA A 128 2.35 -13.99 21.92
CA ALA A 128 3.08 -15.09 22.55
C ALA A 128 4.42 -14.60 23.13
N GLU A 129 4.89 -15.27 24.19
CA GLU A 129 6.22 -14.99 24.74
C GLU A 129 7.29 -15.61 23.83
N TYR A 130 8.13 -14.76 23.23
CA TYR A 130 9.25 -15.22 22.43
C TYR A 130 10.36 -15.77 23.33
N LYS A 131 10.87 -16.96 22.98
CA LYS A 131 12.00 -17.61 23.67
C LYS A 131 13.24 -17.61 22.79
N ASP A 132 13.17 -18.33 21.68
CA ASP A 132 14.21 -18.45 20.66
C ASP A 132 13.62 -18.90 19.31
N MET A 133 14.44 -18.94 18.27
CA MET A 133 14.02 -19.38 16.92
C MET A 133 13.72 -20.89 16.78
N ASN A 134 14.10 -21.71 17.76
CA ASN A 134 13.96 -23.18 17.70
C ASN A 134 12.72 -23.70 18.45
N THR A 135 12.09 -22.85 19.26
CA THR A 135 10.89 -23.16 20.04
C THR A 135 9.68 -23.40 19.14
N ASP A 136 8.89 -24.44 19.44
CA ASP A 136 7.60 -24.67 18.78
C ASP A 136 6.52 -23.72 19.35
N TYR A 137 6.10 -22.76 18.54
CA TYR A 137 5.06 -21.79 18.88
C TYR A 137 3.65 -22.21 18.43
N THR A 138 3.47 -23.46 17.99
CA THR A 138 2.17 -23.97 17.55
C THR A 138 1.09 -23.76 18.62
N ARG A 139 -0.03 -23.14 18.23
CA ARG A 139 -1.16 -22.77 19.11
C ARG A 139 -0.81 -21.78 20.23
N GLN A 140 0.32 -21.07 20.12
CA GLN A 140 0.67 -19.98 21.02
C GLN A 140 0.40 -18.62 20.35
N GLY A 141 -0.14 -17.69 21.13
CA GLY A 141 -0.50 -16.35 20.68
C GLY A 141 -1.71 -16.35 19.73
N ASP A 142 -1.89 -15.22 19.05
CA ASP A 142 -2.96 -15.00 18.09
C ASP A 142 -2.47 -15.19 16.65
N ASP A 143 -3.06 -16.15 15.93
CA ASP A 143 -2.84 -16.34 14.50
C ASP A 143 -3.67 -15.33 13.69
N GLN A 144 -3.13 -14.11 13.52
CA GLN A 144 -3.77 -13.03 12.80
C GLN A 144 -4.01 -13.38 11.33
N LEU A 145 -3.07 -14.07 10.68
CA LEU A 145 -3.20 -14.47 9.28
C LEU A 145 -4.40 -15.41 9.09
N GLN A 146 -4.54 -16.41 9.96
CA GLN A 146 -5.67 -17.32 9.88
C GLN A 146 -6.99 -16.59 10.17
N LYS A 147 -7.03 -15.72 11.19
CA LYS A 147 -8.21 -14.89 11.49
C LYS A 147 -8.63 -14.00 10.31
N VAL A 148 -7.67 -13.43 9.58
CA VAL A 148 -7.93 -12.66 8.35
C VAL A 148 -8.58 -13.54 7.28
N ILE A 149 -8.01 -14.73 7.02
CA ILE A 149 -8.54 -15.67 6.02
C ILE A 149 -9.96 -16.09 6.39
N ASP A 150 -10.20 -16.41 7.66
CA ASP A 150 -11.51 -16.83 8.16
C ASP A 150 -12.52 -15.70 8.08
N ALA A 151 -12.14 -14.47 8.45
CA ALA A 151 -12.99 -13.29 8.34
C ALA A 151 -13.37 -13.02 6.88
N ILE A 152 -12.43 -13.11 5.94
CA ILE A 152 -12.72 -12.94 4.50
C ILE A 152 -13.73 -13.99 4.01
N LYS A 153 -13.64 -15.24 4.49
CA LYS A 153 -14.56 -16.32 4.09
C LYS A 153 -15.94 -16.21 4.72
N THR A 154 -16.02 -15.75 5.97
CA THR A 154 -17.24 -15.84 6.79
C THR A 154 -17.95 -14.51 6.97
N ASN A 155 -17.22 -13.39 6.95
CA ASN A 155 -17.75 -12.04 7.13
C ASN A 155 -16.95 -11.03 6.27
N PRO A 156 -17.00 -11.12 4.93
CA PRO A 156 -16.17 -10.31 4.02
C PRO A 156 -16.42 -8.80 4.13
N GLU A 157 -17.59 -8.37 4.61
CA GLU A 157 -17.94 -6.96 4.82
C GLU A 157 -17.39 -6.39 6.14
N ASP A 158 -16.68 -7.21 6.94
CA ASP A 158 -16.04 -6.73 8.16
C ASP A 158 -15.01 -5.64 7.84
N ARG A 159 -15.09 -4.54 8.59
CA ARG A 159 -14.18 -3.41 8.47
C ARG A 159 -12.94 -3.55 9.35
N ARG A 160 -12.76 -4.71 9.99
CA ARG A 160 -11.70 -5.02 10.96
C ARG A 160 -10.74 -6.10 10.48
N ILE A 161 -10.76 -6.44 9.19
CA ILE A 161 -9.86 -7.44 8.60
C ILE A 161 -8.44 -6.85 8.51
N ILE A 162 -7.69 -6.95 9.60
CA ILE A 162 -6.41 -6.27 9.81
C ILE A 162 -5.36 -7.29 10.28
N MET A 163 -4.12 -7.10 9.82
CA MET A 163 -2.94 -7.79 10.34
C MET A 163 -1.88 -6.74 10.74
N CYS A 164 -1.38 -6.84 11.97
CA CYS A 164 -0.44 -5.89 12.55
C CYS A 164 0.86 -6.59 12.97
N ALA A 165 2.01 -6.04 12.57
CA ALA A 165 3.32 -6.48 13.02
C ALA A 165 3.88 -5.62 14.17
N TRP A 166 3.28 -4.46 14.45
CA TRP A 166 3.78 -3.53 15.45
C TRP A 166 3.31 -3.89 16.86
N ASN A 167 4.14 -4.64 17.59
CA ASN A 167 3.91 -4.99 18.99
C ASN A 167 4.87 -4.24 19.93
N PRO A 168 4.42 -3.20 20.66
CA PRO A 168 5.28 -2.40 21.54
C PRO A 168 6.03 -3.22 22.60
N LYS A 169 5.45 -4.33 23.09
CA LYS A 169 6.07 -5.21 24.08
C LYS A 169 7.30 -5.93 23.51
N ASP A 170 7.24 -6.29 22.22
CA ASP A 170 8.25 -7.12 21.58
C ASP A 170 9.27 -6.29 20.78
N LEU A 171 9.02 -5.00 20.53
CA LEU A 171 9.94 -4.12 19.80
C LEU A 171 11.38 -4.17 20.32
N PRO A 172 11.66 -4.13 21.65
CA PRO A 172 13.02 -4.21 22.17
C PRO A 172 13.70 -5.56 21.87
N GLN A 173 12.92 -6.59 21.53
CA GLN A 173 13.38 -7.94 21.22
C GLN A 173 13.57 -8.15 19.71
N MET A 174 13.27 -7.20 18.84
CA MET A 174 13.38 -7.40 17.39
C MET A 174 14.74 -6.89 16.90
N ALA A 175 15.45 -7.69 16.09
CA ALA A 175 16.68 -7.26 15.43
C ALA A 175 16.48 -5.99 14.59
N LEU A 176 15.29 -5.84 14.01
CA LEU A 176 14.85 -4.61 13.36
C LEU A 176 13.34 -4.42 13.56
N PRO A 177 12.89 -3.27 14.08
CA PRO A 177 11.46 -2.97 14.17
C PRO A 177 10.75 -3.03 12.80
N PRO A 178 9.50 -3.52 12.73
CA PRO A 178 8.76 -3.70 11.48
C PRO A 178 8.63 -2.41 10.65
N CYS A 179 9.05 -2.43 9.39
CA CYS A 179 8.89 -1.30 8.46
C CYS A 179 7.45 -1.21 7.94
N HIS A 180 6.91 -2.33 7.45
CA HIS A 180 5.51 -2.51 7.08
C HIS A 180 4.72 -2.96 8.31
N ALA A 181 4.12 -1.99 9.00
CA ALA A 181 3.64 -2.15 10.37
C ALA A 181 2.22 -2.71 10.44
N LEU A 182 1.36 -2.39 9.48
CA LEU A 182 -0.04 -2.78 9.49
C LEU A 182 -0.55 -2.90 8.06
N CYS A 183 -1.35 -3.93 7.78
CA CYS A 183 -2.14 -4.00 6.57
C CYS A 183 -3.61 -4.30 6.86
N GLN A 184 -4.49 -3.71 6.07
CA GLN A 184 -5.94 -3.91 6.10
C GLN A 184 -6.39 -4.52 4.79
N PHE A 185 -7.27 -5.51 4.87
CA PHE A 185 -7.92 -6.12 3.73
C PHE A 185 -9.34 -5.60 3.57
N TYR A 186 -9.79 -5.52 2.33
CA TYR A 186 -11.13 -5.07 1.98
C TYR A 186 -11.69 -5.95 0.87
N VAL A 187 -12.88 -6.48 1.09
CA VAL A 187 -13.60 -7.27 0.09
C VAL A 187 -14.74 -6.43 -0.47
N CYS A 188 -14.86 -6.39 -1.79
CA CYS A 188 -15.99 -5.76 -2.46
C CYS A 188 -16.20 -6.40 -3.83
N ASN A 189 -17.44 -6.66 -4.22
CA ASN A 189 -17.78 -7.21 -5.56
C ASN A 189 -17.03 -8.51 -5.92
N GLY A 190 -16.73 -9.35 -4.93
CA GLY A 190 -15.95 -10.59 -5.13
C GLY A 190 -14.46 -10.35 -5.35
N GLU A 191 -13.96 -9.16 -4.98
CA GLU A 191 -12.58 -8.74 -5.18
C GLU A 191 -11.90 -8.42 -3.84
N LEU A 192 -10.63 -8.80 -3.71
CA LEU A 192 -9.82 -8.50 -2.53
C LEU A 192 -8.84 -7.35 -2.82
N SER A 193 -8.82 -6.37 -1.93
CA SER A 193 -7.85 -5.27 -1.92
C SER A 193 -7.04 -5.30 -0.61
N CYS A 194 -5.80 -4.81 -0.67
CA CYS A 194 -4.92 -4.69 0.49
C CYS A 194 -4.38 -3.26 0.58
N GLN A 195 -4.51 -2.66 1.75
CA GLN A 195 -3.89 -1.38 2.10
C GLN A 195 -2.76 -1.64 3.08
N LEU A 196 -1.54 -1.21 2.72
CA LEU A 196 -0.37 -1.33 3.58
C LEU A 196 0.02 0.04 4.16
N TYR A 197 0.24 0.09 5.46
CA TYR A 197 0.90 1.19 6.14
C TYR A 197 2.36 0.84 6.43
N GLN A 198 3.26 1.62 5.84
CA GLN A 198 4.71 1.47 5.98
C GLN A 198 5.29 2.71 6.67
N ARG A 199 5.82 2.53 7.89
CA ARG A 199 6.37 3.63 8.70
C ARG A 199 7.71 4.17 8.17
N SER A 200 8.41 3.37 7.37
CA SER A 200 9.72 3.68 6.79
C SER A 200 9.87 2.95 5.47
N GLY A 201 9.90 3.68 4.37
CA GLY A 201 10.08 3.16 3.02
C GLY A 201 11.44 3.55 2.47
N ASP A 202 12.35 2.58 2.36
CA ASP A 202 13.53 2.75 1.52
C ASP A 202 13.07 2.66 0.07
N MET A 203 13.01 3.81 -0.60
CA MET A 203 12.55 3.87 -1.97
C MET A 203 13.44 3.06 -2.91
N GLY A 204 14.76 3.05 -2.72
CA GLY A 204 15.70 2.42 -3.67
C GLY A 204 15.72 0.90 -3.59
N LEU A 205 15.59 0.34 -2.38
CA LEU A 205 15.66 -1.11 -2.15
C LEU A 205 14.35 -1.66 -1.60
N GLY A 206 13.92 -1.20 -0.43
CA GLY A 206 12.84 -1.84 0.34
C GLY A 206 11.46 -1.78 -0.32
N VAL A 207 11.05 -0.61 -0.80
CA VAL A 207 9.69 -0.36 -1.33
C VAL A 207 9.35 -1.26 -2.53
N PRO A 208 10.22 -1.42 -3.55
CA PRO A 208 9.98 -2.38 -4.63
C PRO A 208 9.69 -3.81 -4.13
N PHE A 209 10.47 -4.31 -3.16
CA PHE A 209 10.22 -5.63 -2.57
C PHE A 209 8.92 -5.67 -1.78
N ASN A 210 8.58 -4.61 -1.05
CA ASN A 210 7.35 -4.55 -0.26
C ASN A 210 6.11 -4.56 -1.17
N ILE A 211 6.14 -3.85 -2.29
CA ILE A 211 5.06 -3.88 -3.30
C ILE A 211 4.87 -5.31 -3.82
N ALA A 212 5.94 -5.96 -4.26
CA ALA A 212 5.87 -7.33 -4.78
C ALA A 212 5.42 -8.36 -3.74
N SER A 213 5.94 -8.25 -2.50
CA SER A 213 5.61 -9.16 -1.41
C SER A 213 4.13 -9.07 -1.01
N TYR A 214 3.60 -7.86 -0.82
CA TYR A 214 2.20 -7.67 -0.45
C TYR A 214 1.24 -7.90 -1.62
N ALA A 215 1.67 -7.68 -2.86
CA ALA A 215 0.96 -8.11 -4.05
C ALA A 215 0.75 -9.63 -4.05
N LEU A 216 1.84 -10.38 -3.84
CA LEU A 216 1.80 -11.85 -3.79
C LEU A 216 0.95 -12.35 -2.62
N LEU A 217 1.12 -11.79 -1.42
CA LEU A 217 0.30 -12.15 -0.25
C LEU A 217 -1.19 -11.94 -0.53
N THR A 218 -1.55 -10.80 -1.12
CA THR A 218 -2.94 -10.48 -1.47
C THR A 218 -3.47 -11.46 -2.52
N TYR A 219 -2.67 -11.81 -3.53
CA TYR A 219 -3.03 -12.83 -4.52
C TYR A 219 -3.25 -14.20 -3.89
N MET A 220 -2.37 -14.64 -2.99
CA MET A 220 -2.47 -15.92 -2.30
C MET A 220 -3.75 -15.98 -1.45
N ILE A 221 -4.05 -14.92 -0.68
CA ILE A 221 -5.27 -14.86 0.13
C ILE A 221 -6.49 -14.87 -0.78
N ALA A 222 -6.53 -14.03 -1.83
CA ALA A 222 -7.65 -14.02 -2.77
C ALA A 222 -7.90 -15.40 -3.39
N HIS A 223 -6.82 -16.10 -3.79
CA HIS A 223 -6.90 -17.44 -4.36
C HIS A 223 -7.55 -18.45 -3.40
N ILE A 224 -7.09 -18.53 -2.15
CA ILE A 224 -7.61 -19.51 -1.17
C ILE A 224 -9.00 -19.15 -0.62
N THR A 225 -9.45 -17.91 -0.82
CA THR A 225 -10.79 -17.44 -0.44
C THR A 225 -11.75 -17.35 -1.63
N GLY A 226 -11.32 -17.74 -2.84
CA GLY A 226 -12.17 -17.71 -4.05
C GLY A 226 -12.48 -16.31 -4.58
N LEU A 227 -11.72 -15.29 -4.17
CA LEU A 227 -11.87 -13.90 -4.62
C LEU A 227 -10.96 -13.61 -5.82
N LYS A 228 -11.28 -12.54 -6.54
CA LYS A 228 -10.46 -12.00 -7.63
C LYS A 228 -9.64 -10.80 -7.14
N LEU A 229 -8.61 -10.42 -7.87
CA LEU A 229 -8.06 -9.06 -7.79
C LEU A 229 -8.81 -8.19 -8.81
N GLN A 230 -9.03 -6.91 -8.52
CA GLN A 230 -10.12 -6.11 -9.11
C GLN A 230 -10.37 -6.19 -10.65
N ARG A 231 -11.58 -5.88 -11.14
CA ARG A 231 -11.96 -5.74 -12.58
C ARG A 231 -11.33 -4.51 -13.23
N GLU A 232 -10.71 -4.65 -14.41
CA GLU A 232 -10.19 -3.51 -15.19
C GLU A 232 -11.27 -2.46 -15.51
N PRO A 233 -11.13 -1.17 -15.13
CA PRO A 233 -11.89 -0.08 -15.72
C PRO A 233 -11.75 -0.14 -17.23
N ARG A 234 -12.90 -0.18 -17.90
CA ARG A 234 -12.94 0.02 -19.35
C ARG A 234 -13.05 1.52 -19.61
N PRO A 235 -12.65 2.01 -20.79
CA PRO A 235 -12.80 3.42 -21.15
C PRO A 235 -14.22 3.93 -20.83
N PHE A 236 -14.32 5.16 -20.32
CA PHE A 236 -15.61 5.76 -20.04
C PHE A 236 -16.44 5.90 -21.32
N PRO A 237 -17.77 5.70 -21.25
CA PRO A 237 -18.63 5.99 -22.38
C PRO A 237 -18.64 7.49 -22.67
N LYS A 238 -19.16 7.86 -23.84
CA LYS A 238 -19.49 9.26 -24.15
C LYS A 238 -21.00 9.41 -24.18
N LEU A 239 -21.50 10.52 -23.63
CA LEU A 239 -22.90 10.92 -23.75
C LEU A 239 -23.04 11.89 -24.93
N LYS A 240 -23.89 11.56 -25.89
CA LYS A 240 -24.18 12.39 -27.05
C LYS A 240 -25.62 12.86 -26.97
N ILE A 241 -25.82 14.17 -27.10
CA ILE A 241 -27.16 14.76 -27.21
C ILE A 241 -27.51 14.81 -28.69
N LEU A 242 -28.59 14.12 -29.08
CA LEU A 242 -28.98 13.93 -30.48
C LEU A 242 -29.78 15.11 -31.04
N ARG A 243 -30.53 15.80 -30.18
CA ARG A 243 -31.43 16.87 -30.56
C ARG A 243 -31.10 18.14 -29.78
N LYS A 244 -31.02 19.26 -30.50
CA LYS A 244 -30.92 20.58 -29.87
C LYS A 244 -32.30 21.02 -29.41
N VAL A 245 -32.42 21.38 -28.15
CA VAL A 245 -33.66 21.91 -27.53
C VAL A 245 -33.41 23.30 -26.96
N ASN A 246 -34.50 24.05 -26.71
CA ASN A 246 -34.44 25.44 -26.26
C ASN A 246 -34.86 25.61 -24.79
N SER A 247 -35.57 24.64 -24.20
CA SER A 247 -35.84 24.55 -22.75
C SER A 247 -35.30 23.23 -22.18
N ILE A 248 -34.94 23.23 -20.91
CA ILE A 248 -34.53 22.01 -20.18
C ILE A 248 -35.68 21.00 -20.07
N ASP A 249 -36.93 21.48 -20.03
CA ASP A 249 -38.12 20.64 -19.92
C ASP A 249 -38.50 19.95 -21.24
N ASP A 250 -37.86 20.33 -22.35
CA ASP A 250 -38.11 19.76 -23.68
C ASP A 250 -37.33 18.45 -23.93
N PHE A 251 -36.40 18.08 -23.04
CA PHE A 251 -35.60 16.87 -23.16
C PHE A 251 -36.42 15.60 -22.92
N LYS A 252 -36.20 14.60 -23.77
CA LYS A 252 -36.74 13.24 -23.64
C LYS A 252 -35.61 12.24 -23.54
N ALA A 253 -35.90 11.03 -23.07
CA ALA A 253 -34.90 9.96 -22.98
C ALA A 253 -34.26 9.65 -24.35
N GLU A 254 -35.07 9.71 -25.41
CA GLU A 254 -34.62 9.50 -26.80
C GLU A 254 -33.61 10.53 -27.31
N ASP A 255 -33.44 11.68 -26.62
CA ASP A 255 -32.47 12.71 -27.01
C ASP A 255 -31.04 12.39 -26.56
N PHE A 256 -30.85 11.32 -25.78
CA PHE A 256 -29.57 10.93 -25.20
C PHE A 256 -29.11 9.58 -25.75
N GLU A 257 -27.93 9.57 -26.34
CA GLU A 257 -27.26 8.35 -26.79
C GLU A 257 -25.98 8.14 -25.98
N ILE A 258 -25.83 6.96 -25.39
CA ILE A 258 -24.59 6.56 -24.73
C ILE A 258 -23.80 5.71 -25.71
N ILE A 259 -22.67 6.22 -26.19
CA ILE A 259 -21.78 5.52 -27.12
C ILE A 259 -20.57 4.93 -26.37
N GLU A 260 -20.07 3.81 -26.90
CA GLU A 260 -18.91 3.08 -26.35
C GLU A 260 -19.13 2.59 -24.90
N TYR A 261 -20.38 2.41 -24.47
CA TYR A 261 -20.71 1.85 -23.16
C TYR A 261 -20.53 0.34 -23.15
N ASN A 262 -19.34 -0.09 -22.77
CA ASN A 262 -18.98 -1.49 -22.62
C ASN A 262 -18.74 -1.85 -21.15
N PRO A 263 -19.74 -1.78 -20.25
CA PRO A 263 -19.54 -2.11 -18.84
C PRO A 263 -19.29 -3.61 -18.66
N HIS A 264 -18.77 -3.98 -17.49
CA HIS A 264 -18.78 -5.38 -17.06
C HIS A 264 -20.22 -5.90 -16.86
N PRO A 265 -20.43 -7.23 -16.78
CA PRO A 265 -21.76 -7.79 -16.53
C PRO A 265 -22.44 -7.18 -15.30
N ALA A 266 -23.74 -6.89 -15.44
CA ALA A 266 -24.56 -6.27 -14.41
C ALA A 266 -24.52 -7.07 -13.10
N ILE A 267 -24.32 -6.35 -11.99
CA ILE A 267 -24.32 -6.92 -10.65
C ILE A 267 -25.75 -6.90 -10.14
N LYS A 268 -26.37 -8.07 -9.98
CA LYS A 268 -27.70 -8.18 -9.39
C LYS A 268 -27.59 -8.04 -7.88
N MET A 269 -28.20 -7.01 -7.32
CA MET A 269 -28.31 -6.79 -5.88
C MET A 269 -29.78 -6.69 -5.50
N GLN A 270 -30.16 -7.25 -4.36
CA GLN A 270 -31.49 -7.06 -3.78
C GLN A 270 -31.46 -5.81 -2.90
N MET A 271 -32.46 -4.95 -3.06
CA MET A 271 -32.64 -3.78 -2.22
C MET A 271 -33.08 -4.26 -0.83
N ALA A 272 -32.27 -3.97 0.20
CA ALA A 272 -32.68 -4.20 1.57
C ALA A 272 -33.81 -3.21 1.92
N VAL A 273 -34.96 -3.75 2.35
CA VAL A 273 -36.10 -2.97 2.84
C VAL A 273 -36.03 -2.91 4.36
#